data_AF-A0A8T3M4V9-F1
#
_entry.id   AF-A0A8T3M4V9-F1
#
_cell.length_a   1.000
_cell.length_b   1.000
_cell.length_c   1.000
_cell.angle_alpha   90.00
_cell.angle_beta   90.00
_cell.angle_gamma   90.00
#
_symmetry.space_group_name_H-M   'P 1'
#
loop_
_entity.id
_entity.type
_entity.pdbx_description
1 polymer ?
#
loop_
_entity_poly.entity_id
_entity_poly.type
_entity_poly.pdbx_seq_one_letter_code
_entity_poly.pdbx_strand_id
1 'polypeptide(L)'
;MNRRLFRSSVIGLTFAAVAAFGPAAALADSSASELPPTWHVHDGQTGLGPQHKGIGFFPRIFGVDSATYLQDPASCPDATDKAFLPSAGSARSPLLRAGICQTEASVVHLRTVPVGVAGPAGWDSLTVPTEPGWVTYYMVTSR
;
A
#
# COMPACT_ATOMS: atom_id res chain seq x y z
N MET A 1 -62.50 47.10 9.08
CA MET A 1 -61.16 46.82 8.51
C MET A 1 -60.22 47.92 8.98
N ASN A 2 -59.71 47.88 10.21
CA ASN A 2 -58.50 47.23 10.72
C ASN A 2 -57.17 47.57 10.02
N ARG A 3 -56.25 48.11 10.86
CA ARG A 3 -54.77 48.27 10.77
C ARG A 3 -54.29 49.57 10.12
N ARG A 4 -54.02 50.66 10.88
CA ARG A 4 -52.98 50.95 11.90
C ARG A 4 -51.53 50.99 11.38
N LEU A 5 -50.99 52.22 11.41
CA LEU A 5 -49.68 52.67 11.92
C LEU A 5 -48.35 52.23 11.25
N PHE A 6 -47.70 53.22 10.63
CA PHE A 6 -46.47 53.93 11.05
C PHE A 6 -45.24 53.17 11.62
N ARG A 7 -44.06 53.71 11.23
CA ARG A 7 -42.70 53.64 11.83
C ARG A 7 -41.88 52.40 11.50
N SER A 8 -40.55 52.42 11.48
CA SER A 8 -39.46 53.38 11.29
C SER A 8 -38.19 52.52 11.32
N SER A 9 -37.13 52.96 10.66
CA SER A 9 -35.82 52.29 10.56
C SER A 9 -35.24 51.83 11.90
N VAL A 10 -34.59 50.66 11.94
CA VAL A 10 -33.57 50.31 12.95
C VAL A 10 -32.43 49.54 12.28
N ILE A 11 -31.23 50.01 12.60
CA ILE A 11 -29.88 49.58 12.25
C ILE A 11 -29.56 48.22 12.91
N GLY A 12 -28.86 47.33 12.20
CA GLY A 12 -28.30 46.10 12.77
C GLY A 12 -26.94 45.78 12.14
N LEU A 13 -25.87 46.23 12.80
CA LEU A 13 -24.47 45.93 12.47
C LEU A 13 -24.13 44.53 13.00
N THR A 14 -23.90 43.55 12.13
CA THR A 14 -23.44 42.20 12.52
C THR A 14 -21.95 42.02 12.22
N PHE A 15 -21.14 42.03 13.27
CA PHE A 15 -19.78 41.50 13.27
C PHE A 15 -19.84 39.96 13.21
N ALA A 16 -19.26 39.35 12.18
CA ALA A 16 -18.98 37.92 12.16
C ALA A 16 -17.48 37.70 11.97
N ALA A 17 -16.81 37.31 13.05
CA ALA A 17 -15.42 36.87 13.06
C ALA A 17 -15.33 35.49 12.37
N VAL A 18 -14.62 35.40 11.24
CA VAL A 18 -14.26 34.11 10.65
C VAL A 18 -12.94 33.69 11.28
N ALA A 19 -13.03 32.68 12.15
CA ALA A 19 -11.91 32.04 12.81
C ALA A 19 -11.04 31.26 11.82
N ALA A 20 -9.75 31.22 12.15
CA ALA A 20 -8.61 30.61 11.46
C ALA A 20 -8.88 29.27 10.75
N PHE A 21 -8.54 29.22 9.46
CA PHE A 21 -8.19 27.98 8.76
C PHE A 21 -6.72 27.66 9.05
N GLY A 22 -6.45 26.85 10.07
CA GLY A 22 -5.18 26.12 10.15
C GLY A 22 -5.24 24.91 9.20
N PRO A 23 -4.13 24.50 8.56
CA PRO A 23 -4.10 23.21 7.89
C PRO A 23 -4.31 22.15 8.99
N ALA A 24 -5.41 21.42 8.90
CA ALA A 24 -5.54 20.17 9.63
C ALA A 24 -4.39 19.29 9.15
N ALA A 25 -3.33 19.19 9.95
CA ALA A 25 -2.37 18.12 9.80
C ALA A 25 -3.19 16.83 9.90
N ALA A 26 -3.33 16.12 8.79
CA ALA A 26 -3.82 14.76 8.80
C ALA A 26 -2.89 13.99 9.73
N LEU A 27 -3.35 13.71 10.94
CA LEU A 27 -2.68 12.79 11.83
C LEU A 27 -2.77 11.44 11.12
N ALA A 28 -1.63 10.92 10.66
CA ALA A 28 -1.53 9.57 10.13
C ALA A 28 -2.14 8.62 11.18
N ASP A 29 -3.20 7.93 10.78
CA ASP A 29 -3.90 7.00 11.65
C ASP A 29 -2.97 5.81 11.91
N SER A 30 -2.64 5.57 13.17
CA SER A 30 -1.91 4.38 13.58
C SER A 30 -2.66 3.09 13.24
N SER A 31 -3.96 3.15 12.90
CA SER A 31 -4.77 2.01 12.46
C SER A 31 -4.49 1.52 11.02
N ALA A 32 -3.54 2.13 10.30
CA ALA A 32 -2.83 1.42 9.22
C ALA A 32 -2.08 0.17 9.74
N SER A 33 -2.00 -0.03 11.07
CA SER A 33 -1.36 -1.17 11.72
C SER A 33 -2.14 -2.48 11.76
N GLU A 34 -3.42 -2.53 11.39
CA GLU A 34 -4.16 -3.80 11.35
C GLU A 34 -4.55 -4.13 9.91
N LEU A 35 -3.53 -4.51 9.14
CA LEU A 35 -3.75 -5.37 7.99
C LEU A 35 -4.65 -6.55 8.41
N PRO A 36 -5.55 -7.06 7.53
CA PRO A 36 -6.26 -8.28 7.83
C PRO A 36 -5.26 -9.37 8.26
N PRO A 37 -5.59 -10.28 9.19
CA PRO A 37 -4.63 -11.23 9.77
C PRO A 37 -3.89 -12.14 8.77
N THR A 38 -4.29 -12.12 7.51
CA THR A 38 -3.73 -12.87 6.39
C THR A 38 -2.84 -12.03 5.47
N TRP A 39 -2.39 -10.85 5.93
CA TRP A 39 -1.58 -9.91 5.15
C TRP A 39 -0.35 -9.43 5.93
N HIS A 40 0.67 -9.00 5.18
CA HIS A 40 1.90 -8.42 5.70
C HIS A 40 2.37 -7.22 4.86
N VAL A 41 3.24 -6.39 5.43
CA VAL A 41 3.84 -5.19 4.80
C VAL A 41 5.32 -5.44 4.51
N HIS A 42 5.81 -5.03 3.34
CA HIS A 42 7.23 -5.04 3.00
C HIS A 42 7.91 -3.69 3.29
N ASP A 43 8.10 -3.34 4.55
CA ASP A 43 8.70 -2.07 4.99
C ASP A 43 10.09 -2.24 5.65
N GLY A 44 10.58 -3.47 5.78
CA GLY A 44 11.86 -3.76 6.41
C GLY A 44 11.87 -3.66 7.93
N GLN A 45 10.74 -3.39 8.58
CA GLN A 45 10.64 -3.23 10.03
C GLN A 45 10.41 -4.57 10.74
N THR A 46 11.19 -5.60 10.38
CA THR A 46 11.00 -6.98 10.85
C THR A 46 11.08 -7.15 12.39
N GLY A 47 11.60 -6.15 13.11
CA GLY A 47 11.60 -6.12 14.57
C GLY A 47 10.25 -5.77 15.22
N LEU A 48 9.28 -5.27 14.45
CA LEU A 48 7.93 -4.90 14.94
C LEU A 48 6.92 -6.05 14.93
N GLY A 49 7.29 -7.19 14.35
CA GLY A 49 6.48 -8.41 14.38
C GLY A 49 6.43 -9.14 13.04
N PRO A 50 5.79 -10.33 13.01
CA PRO A 50 5.73 -11.19 11.83
C PRO A 50 4.98 -10.58 10.65
N GLN A 51 4.15 -9.57 10.87
CA GLN A 51 3.44 -8.80 9.85
C GLN A 51 4.36 -7.87 9.04
N HIS A 52 5.59 -7.61 9.48
CA HIS A 52 6.57 -6.83 8.74
C HIS A 52 7.59 -7.73 8.06
N LYS A 53 7.82 -7.52 6.77
CA LYS A 53 8.74 -8.28 5.92
C LYS A 53 9.83 -7.37 5.35
N GLY A 54 10.91 -7.98 4.88
CA GLY A 54 11.98 -7.25 4.20
C GLY A 54 11.50 -6.54 2.93
N ILE A 55 12.07 -5.38 2.62
CA ILE A 55 11.71 -4.50 1.48
C ILE A 55 11.84 -5.18 0.10
N GLY A 56 12.63 -6.25 -0.01
CA GLY A 56 12.73 -7.06 -1.23
C GLY A 56 13.11 -6.24 -2.47
N PHE A 57 12.40 -6.49 -3.57
CA PHE A 57 12.63 -5.86 -4.89
C PHE A 57 11.63 -4.74 -5.22
N PHE A 58 10.73 -4.39 -4.30
CA PHE A 58 9.62 -3.45 -4.56
C PHE A 58 10.07 -2.04 -4.97
N PRO A 59 11.06 -1.38 -4.31
CA PRO A 59 11.53 -0.08 -4.76
C PRO A 59 11.99 -0.09 -6.22
N ARG A 60 12.64 -1.18 -6.64
CA ARG A 60 13.11 -1.36 -8.02
C ARG A 60 11.95 -1.56 -9.01
N ILE A 61 10.90 -2.29 -8.63
CA ILE A 61 9.68 -2.44 -9.45
C ILE A 61 9.05 -1.07 -9.72
N PHE A 62 9.03 -0.19 -8.72
CA PHE A 62 8.45 1.15 -8.85
C PHE A 62 9.42 2.21 -9.41
N GLY A 63 10.70 1.86 -9.60
CA GLY A 63 11.71 2.82 -10.07
C GLY A 63 12.01 3.95 -9.09
N VAL A 64 11.81 3.72 -7.78
CA VAL A 64 12.02 4.73 -6.72
C VAL A 64 13.12 4.28 -5.74
N ASP A 65 13.64 5.23 -4.96
CA ASP A 65 14.53 4.90 -3.85
C ASP A 65 13.78 4.30 -2.65
N SER A 66 14.52 3.70 -1.72
CA SER A 66 13.92 3.09 -0.53
C SER A 66 13.20 4.09 0.35
N ALA A 67 13.68 5.33 0.46
CA ALA A 67 13.08 6.35 1.32
C ALA A 67 11.69 6.76 0.82
N THR A 68 11.53 6.87 -0.49
CA THR A 68 10.26 7.14 -1.18
C THR A 68 9.33 5.95 -1.07
N TYR A 69 9.82 4.73 -1.33
CA TYR A 69 9.02 3.51 -1.21
C TYR A 69 8.46 3.31 0.21
N LEU A 70 9.22 3.65 1.25
CA LEU A 70 8.77 3.52 2.63
C LEU A 70 7.62 4.46 3.02
N GLN A 71 7.25 5.42 2.17
CA GLN A 71 6.04 6.23 2.39
C GLN A 71 4.74 5.47 2.04
N ASP A 72 4.81 4.46 1.16
CA ASP A 72 3.68 3.62 0.74
C ASP A 72 4.17 2.19 0.40
N PRO A 73 4.59 1.41 1.42
CA PRO A 73 5.16 0.09 1.20
C PRO A 73 4.10 -0.91 0.71
N ALA A 74 4.52 -1.85 -0.12
CA ALA A 74 3.65 -2.88 -0.65
C ALA A 74 3.13 -3.80 0.47
N SER A 75 1.81 -3.94 0.53
CA SER A 75 1.09 -4.88 1.38
C SER A 75 0.66 -6.10 0.56
N CYS A 76 0.90 -7.31 1.06
CA CYS A 76 0.64 -8.55 0.35
C CYS A 76 -0.15 -9.53 1.23
N PRO A 77 -1.04 -10.36 0.67
CA PRO A 77 -1.54 -11.53 1.37
C PRO A 77 -0.39 -12.48 1.71
N ASP A 78 -0.45 -13.16 2.85
CA ASP A 78 0.52 -14.18 3.30
C ASP A 78 0.68 -15.31 2.29
N ALA A 79 -0.36 -15.55 1.50
CA ALA A 79 -0.31 -16.48 0.39
C ALA A 79 0.65 -16.07 -0.73
N THR A 80 1.19 -14.85 -0.74
CA THR A 80 2.10 -14.37 -1.79
C THR A 80 3.48 -14.99 -1.66
N ASP A 81 3.95 -15.24 -0.45
CA ASP A 81 5.18 -15.99 -0.21
C ASP A 81 4.89 -17.50 -0.23
N LYS A 82 4.82 -18.05 -1.45
CA LYS A 82 4.45 -19.45 -1.70
C LYS A 82 5.39 -20.48 -1.08
N ALA A 83 6.61 -20.10 -0.71
CA ALA A 83 7.50 -20.95 0.06
C ALA A 83 6.95 -21.30 1.46
N PHE A 84 6.04 -20.49 2.01
CA PHE A 84 5.51 -20.64 3.36
C PHE A 84 4.04 -21.06 3.42
N LEU A 85 3.38 -21.28 2.28
CA LEU A 85 2.02 -21.80 2.29
C LEU A 85 2.00 -23.29 2.64
N PRO A 86 1.22 -23.71 3.66
CA PRO A 86 0.95 -25.12 3.90
C PRO A 86 0.03 -25.63 2.78
N SER A 87 0.61 -26.14 1.70
CA SER A 87 -0.10 -27.15 0.92
C SER A 87 -0.25 -28.37 1.81
N ALA A 88 -1.48 -28.84 2.01
CA ALA A 88 -1.88 -29.92 2.91
C ALA A 88 -1.07 -31.23 2.76
N GLY A 89 0.21 -31.23 3.18
CA GLY A 89 1.10 -32.39 3.24
C GLY A 89 2.51 -32.22 2.66
N SER A 90 2.84 -31.21 1.84
CA SER A 90 4.20 -31.02 1.27
C SER A 90 4.34 -29.67 0.57
N ALA A 91 5.19 -28.75 1.04
CA ALA A 91 5.54 -27.57 0.26
C ALA A 91 6.31 -28.01 -1.00
N ARG A 92 5.64 -28.02 -2.15
CA ARG A 92 6.20 -28.33 -3.48
C ARG A 92 5.88 -27.24 -4.50
N SER A 93 5.61 -26.01 -4.05
CA SER A 93 5.47 -24.90 -4.99
C SER A 93 6.81 -24.72 -5.70
N PRO A 94 6.87 -24.78 -7.05
CA PRO A 94 8.07 -24.41 -7.79
C PRO A 94 8.33 -22.89 -7.73
N LEU A 95 7.44 -22.13 -7.10
CA LEU A 95 7.48 -20.69 -6.99
C LEU A 95 7.95 -20.31 -5.59
N LEU A 96 8.94 -19.43 -5.51
CA LEU A 96 9.33 -18.77 -4.26
C LEU A 96 8.22 -17.80 -3.80
N ARG A 97 7.65 -17.06 -4.76
CA ARG A 97 6.55 -16.11 -4.55
C ARG A 97 5.58 -16.14 -5.71
N ALA A 98 4.30 -15.97 -5.45
CA ALA A 98 3.29 -15.74 -6.47
C ALA A 98 2.05 -15.10 -5.87
N GLY A 99 1.53 -14.05 -6.47
CA GLY A 99 0.35 -13.40 -5.94
C GLY A 99 0.25 -11.95 -6.35
N ILE A 100 -0.46 -11.19 -5.53
CA ILE A 100 -0.62 -9.75 -5.71
C ILE A 100 -0.18 -9.04 -4.45
N CYS A 101 0.50 -7.93 -4.62
CA CYS A 101 0.76 -6.96 -3.57
C CYS A 101 0.16 -5.63 -4.00
N GLN A 102 -0.11 -4.75 -3.04
CA GLN A 102 -0.81 -3.51 -3.31
C GLN A 102 -0.16 -2.38 -2.52
N THR A 103 -0.10 -1.21 -3.13
CA THR A 103 0.12 0.06 -2.44
C THR A 103 -1.20 0.84 -2.47
N GLU A 104 -1.20 2.12 -2.10
CA GLU A 104 -2.38 2.98 -2.27
C GLU A 104 -2.81 3.09 -3.74
N ALA A 105 -1.86 3.24 -4.66
CA ALA A 105 -2.14 3.55 -6.07
C ALA A 105 -1.93 2.39 -7.05
N SER A 106 -1.24 1.32 -6.63
CA SER A 106 -0.79 0.26 -7.54
C SER A 106 -1.12 -1.14 -7.06
N VAL A 107 -1.41 -2.02 -8.01
CA VAL A 107 -1.42 -3.48 -7.82
C VAL A 107 -0.20 -4.06 -8.53
N VAL A 108 0.59 -4.84 -7.80
CA VAL A 108 1.77 -5.54 -8.31
C VAL A 108 1.47 -7.02 -8.37
N HIS A 109 1.38 -7.56 -9.56
CA HIS A 109 1.32 -9.00 -9.77
C HIS A 109 2.74 -9.56 -9.74
N LEU A 110 2.97 -10.64 -9.00
CA LEU A 110 4.30 -11.22 -8.79
C LEU A 110 4.32 -12.69 -9.12
N ARG A 111 5.44 -13.14 -9.69
CA ARG A 111 5.79 -14.55 -9.82
C ARG A 111 7.31 -14.71 -9.80
N THR A 112 7.84 -15.31 -8.73
CA THR A 112 9.26 -15.61 -8.58
C THR A 112 9.52 -17.10 -8.84
N VAL A 113 10.33 -17.39 -9.85
CA VAL A 113 10.65 -18.74 -10.35
C VAL A 113 12.17 -18.92 -10.45
N PRO A 114 12.68 -20.16 -10.54
CA PRO A 114 14.10 -20.39 -10.78
C PRO A 114 14.57 -19.72 -12.07
N VAL A 115 15.81 -19.24 -12.09
CA VAL A 115 16.43 -18.73 -13.32
C VAL A 115 16.37 -19.80 -14.43
N GLY A 116 16.05 -19.36 -15.65
CA GLY A 116 15.84 -20.24 -16.81
C GLY A 116 14.38 -20.65 -17.02
N VAL A 117 13.48 -20.39 -16.06
CA VAL A 117 12.03 -20.55 -16.25
C VAL A 117 11.45 -19.28 -16.86
N ALA A 118 10.71 -19.42 -17.96
CA ALA A 118 10.02 -18.32 -18.62
C ALA A 118 8.87 -17.75 -17.77
N GLY A 119 8.72 -16.43 -17.79
CA GLY A 119 7.64 -15.71 -17.15
C GLY A 119 6.39 -15.59 -18.03
N PRO A 120 5.29 -15.06 -17.48
CA PRO A 120 4.11 -14.70 -18.27
C PRO A 120 4.45 -13.69 -19.37
N ALA A 121 3.77 -13.79 -20.52
CA ALA A 121 3.98 -12.86 -21.62
C ALA A 121 3.57 -11.42 -21.22
N GLY A 122 4.39 -10.44 -21.60
CA GLY A 122 4.16 -9.02 -21.31
C GLY A 122 4.47 -8.59 -19.88
N TRP A 123 5.07 -9.45 -19.06
CA TRP A 123 5.54 -9.10 -17.71
C TRP A 123 7.01 -8.70 -17.76
N ASP A 124 7.36 -7.71 -16.95
CA ASP A 124 8.75 -7.33 -16.71
C ASP A 124 9.44 -8.35 -15.82
N SER A 125 10.78 -8.29 -15.76
CA SER A 125 11.56 -9.19 -14.91
C SER A 125 12.73 -8.49 -14.24
N LEU A 126 13.11 -9.00 -13.08
CA LEU A 126 14.32 -8.59 -12.38
C LEU A 126 14.94 -9.77 -11.62
N THR A 127 16.23 -9.65 -11.36
CA THR A 127 16.96 -10.48 -10.38
C THR A 127 17.50 -9.56 -9.29
N VAL A 128 17.68 -10.11 -8.09
CA VAL A 128 18.31 -9.41 -6.97
C VAL A 128 19.53 -10.19 -6.47
N PRO A 129 20.64 -9.52 -6.08
CA PRO A 129 21.85 -10.21 -5.62
C PRO A 129 21.63 -11.11 -4.40
N THR A 130 20.63 -10.80 -3.59
CA THR A 130 20.26 -11.59 -2.40
C THR A 130 19.55 -12.91 -2.74
N GLU A 131 19.11 -13.09 -4.00
CA GLU A 131 18.38 -14.27 -4.47
C GLU A 131 18.91 -14.75 -5.85
N PRO A 132 20.19 -15.11 -5.96
CA PRO A 132 20.86 -15.32 -7.27
C PRO A 132 20.30 -16.48 -8.11
N GLY A 133 19.55 -17.41 -7.51
CA GLY A 133 18.90 -18.54 -8.19
C GLY A 133 17.50 -18.24 -8.71
N TRP A 134 16.98 -17.03 -8.49
CA TRP A 134 15.59 -16.68 -8.74
C TRP A 134 15.44 -15.46 -9.65
N VAL A 135 14.41 -15.49 -10.49
CA VAL A 135 13.94 -14.34 -11.27
C VAL A 135 12.52 -14.02 -10.84
N THR A 136 12.27 -12.74 -10.55
CA THR A 136 10.92 -12.24 -10.27
C THR A 136 10.37 -11.61 -11.53
N TYR A 137 9.29 -12.19 -12.04
CA TYR A 137 8.43 -11.58 -13.04
C TYR A 137 7.35 -10.75 -12.37
N TYR A 138 7.05 -9.59 -12.94
CA TYR A 138 6.05 -8.69 -12.39
C TYR A 138 5.26 -7.94 -13.46
N MET A 139 4.08 -7.49 -13.07
CA MET A 139 3.26 -6.56 -13.83
C MET A 139 2.65 -5.57 -12.85
N VAL A 140 2.74 -4.27 -13.14
CA VAL A 140 2.16 -3.21 -12.31
C VAL A 140 0.93 -2.65 -13.03
N THR A 141 -0.18 -2.54 -12.32
CA THR A 141 -1.41 -1.90 -12.81
C THR A 141 -1.87 -0.86 -11.81
N SER A 142 -2.67 0.11 -12.26
CA SER A 142 -3.36 1.04 -11.34
C SER A 142 -4.38 0.29 -10.48
N ARG A 143 -4.57 0.75 -9.26
CA ARG A 143 -5.61 0.27 -8.34
C ARG A 143 -6.94 1.00 -8.54
#